data_AF-A0A416W1N9-F1
#
_entry.id   AF-A0A416W1N9-F1
#
_cell.length_a   1.000
_cell.length_b   1.000
_cell.length_c   1.000
_cell.angle_alpha   90.00
_cell.angle_beta   90.00
_cell.angle_gamma   90.00
#
_symmetry.space_group_name_H-M   'P 1'
#
loop_
_entity.id
_entity.type
_entity.pdbx_description
1 polymer ?
#
loop_
_entity_poly.entity_id
_entity_poly.type
_entity_poly.pdbx_seq_one_letter_code
_entity_poly.pdbx_strand_id
1 'polypeptide(L)'
;MKKDESVESVPFVDLDKYMGVWYEIGRYPCWFEKGASHVKVEYTLRDNYVEVINRCIKKGKESYVTGKAYVMPDSGNAKLKVRFKWPFQGDYWIIDLDEDYSWAAVSNPKKTRLWILYREPNVTNELLRLIAKRVIQKGFNSAKIIWTEQ
;
A
#
# COMPACT_ATOMS: atom_id res chain seq x y z
N MET A 1 -7.05 -22.64 19.33
CA MET A 1 -6.35 -22.07 18.15
C MET A 1 -7.19 -20.93 17.62
N LYS A 2 -6.72 -19.68 17.67
CA LYS A 2 -7.38 -18.58 16.95
C LYS A 2 -7.18 -18.86 15.45
N LYS A 3 -8.28 -18.96 14.70
CA LYS A 3 -8.24 -19.01 13.24
C LYS A 3 -7.51 -17.73 12.80
N ASP A 4 -6.42 -17.88 12.06
CA ASP A 4 -5.67 -16.73 11.52
C ASP A 4 -6.56 -16.08 10.45
N GLU A 5 -7.42 -15.16 10.89
CA GLU A 5 -8.42 -14.52 10.04
C GLU A 5 -7.74 -13.58 9.06
N SER A 6 -7.91 -13.87 7.77
CA SER A 6 -7.50 -12.98 6.68
C SER A 6 -8.10 -11.59 6.89
N VAL A 7 -7.35 -10.55 6.55
CA VAL A 7 -7.93 -9.22 6.41
C VAL A 7 -8.88 -9.17 5.22
N GLU A 8 -9.99 -8.45 5.37
CA GLU A 8 -10.89 -8.14 4.26
C GLU A 8 -10.44 -6.89 3.52
N SER A 9 -10.63 -6.88 2.19
CA SER A 9 -10.43 -5.69 1.37
C SER A 9 -11.66 -4.78 1.42
N VAL A 10 -11.54 -3.56 0.90
CA VAL A 10 -12.72 -2.78 0.50
C VAL A 10 -13.51 -3.55 -0.57
N PRO A 11 -14.84 -3.37 -0.69
CA PRO A 11 -15.65 -4.15 -1.61
C PRO A 11 -15.44 -3.78 -3.08
N PHE A 12 -15.03 -2.54 -3.35
CA PHE A 12 -14.78 -2.03 -4.70
C PHE A 12 -13.72 -0.93 -4.71
N VAL A 13 -12.95 -0.86 -5.79
CA VAL A 13 -12.01 0.22 -6.10
C VAL A 13 -12.22 0.66 -7.55
N ASP A 14 -12.46 1.96 -7.73
CA ASP A 14 -12.40 2.61 -9.03
C ASP A 14 -10.92 2.77 -9.41
N LEU A 15 -10.47 1.99 -10.40
CA LEU A 15 -9.06 1.97 -10.80
C LEU A 15 -8.61 3.31 -11.36
N ASP A 16 -9.46 4.01 -12.11
CA ASP A 16 -9.10 5.30 -12.72
C ASP A 16 -8.81 6.34 -11.63
N LYS A 17 -9.65 6.38 -10.59
CA LYS A 17 -9.41 7.23 -9.41
C LYS A 17 -8.23 6.78 -8.57
N TYR A 18 -7.86 5.50 -8.59
CA TYR A 18 -6.72 4.98 -7.83
C TYR A 18 -5.37 5.21 -8.52
N MET A 19 -5.35 5.46 -9.84
CA MET A 19 -4.13 5.71 -10.59
C MET A 19 -3.41 7.00 -10.15
N GLY A 20 -2.19 7.20 -10.64
CA GLY A 20 -1.34 8.34 -10.32
C GLY A 20 -0.42 8.09 -9.14
N VAL A 21 0.05 9.17 -8.52
CA VAL A 21 1.07 9.13 -7.48
C VAL A 21 0.44 8.97 -6.10
N TRP A 22 1.09 8.15 -5.29
CA TRP A 22 0.84 7.98 -3.86
C TRP A 22 2.17 8.05 -3.10
N TYR A 23 2.17 8.73 -1.97
CA TYR A 23 3.27 8.81 -1.02
C TYR A 23 3.03 7.79 0.10
N GLU A 24 4.03 6.97 0.41
CA GLU A 24 3.96 6.07 1.55
C GLU A 24 4.20 6.89 2.82
N ILE A 25 3.16 7.11 3.61
CA ILE A 25 3.28 7.84 4.87
C ILE A 25 3.56 6.92 6.06
N GLY A 26 3.27 5.62 5.92
CA GLY A 26 3.64 4.64 6.94
C GLY A 26 3.62 3.21 6.43
N ARG A 27 4.37 2.34 7.11
CA ARG A 27 4.47 0.93 6.75
C ARG A 27 4.76 0.04 7.96
N TYR A 28 4.53 -1.25 7.80
CA TYR A 28 5.17 -2.24 8.66
C TYR A 28 6.61 -2.52 8.21
N PRO A 29 7.51 -2.96 9.13
CA PRO A 29 8.86 -3.32 8.78
C PRO A 29 8.91 -4.40 7.68
N CYS A 30 9.56 -4.07 6.57
CA CYS A 30 9.85 -4.99 5.49
C CYS A 30 11.35 -4.88 5.13
N TRP A 31 11.99 -6.00 4.83
CA TRP A 31 13.44 -6.03 4.64
C TRP A 31 13.89 -5.29 3.37
N PHE A 32 13.04 -5.22 2.34
CA PHE A 32 13.37 -4.59 1.06
C PHE A 32 13.34 -3.05 1.11
N GLU A 33 12.50 -2.45 1.96
CA GLU A 33 12.41 -0.98 2.16
C GLU A 33 13.19 -0.50 3.39
N LYS A 34 13.99 -1.37 4.01
CA LYS A 34 14.83 -0.99 5.16
C LYS A 34 15.74 0.19 4.78
N GLY A 35 15.60 1.29 5.52
CA GLY A 35 16.37 2.53 5.33
C GLY A 35 15.94 3.37 4.11
N ALA A 36 14.76 3.11 3.55
CA ALA A 36 14.17 3.96 2.52
C ALA A 36 13.33 5.09 3.15
N SER A 37 13.51 6.31 2.65
CA SER A 37 12.67 7.50 2.92
C SER A 37 12.17 8.10 1.60
N HIS A 38 11.29 9.10 1.67
CA HIS A 38 10.68 9.79 0.53
C HIS A 38 10.06 8.79 -0.45
N VAL A 39 9.43 7.74 0.11
CA VAL A 39 8.91 6.62 -0.67
C VAL A 39 7.62 7.07 -1.33
N LYS A 40 7.56 6.91 -2.66
CA LYS A 40 6.36 7.11 -3.45
C LYS A 40 6.20 6.02 -4.49
N VAL A 41 4.95 5.78 -4.85
CA VAL A 41 4.55 4.82 -5.86
C VAL A 41 3.67 5.50 -6.89
N GLU A 42 3.90 5.19 -8.14
CA GLU A 42 3.11 5.68 -9.26
C GLU A 42 2.42 4.48 -9.94
N TYR A 43 1.09 4.58 -10.06
CA TYR A 43 0.25 3.58 -10.71
C TYR A 43 -0.24 4.11 -12.05
N THR A 44 -0.02 3.33 -13.12
CA THR A 44 -0.57 3.64 -14.45
C THR A 44 -1.35 2.46 -14.98
N LEU A 45 -2.60 2.68 -15.35
CA LEU A 45 -3.43 1.65 -15.96
C LEU A 45 -2.93 1.37 -17.38
N ARG A 46 -2.69 0.10 -17.69
CA ARG A 46 -2.39 -0.44 -19.02
C ARG A 46 -3.50 -1.44 -19.37
N ASP A 47 -3.54 -1.88 -20.63
CA ASP A 47 -4.62 -2.73 -21.15
C ASP A 47 -5.00 -3.89 -20.23
N ASN A 48 -4.00 -4.65 -19.75
CA ASN A 48 -4.21 -5.89 -19.01
C ASN A 48 -3.56 -5.91 -17.61
N TYR A 49 -2.98 -4.79 -17.16
CA TYR A 49 -2.27 -4.70 -15.89
C TYR A 49 -2.11 -3.25 -15.43
N VAL A 50 -1.82 -3.06 -14.15
CA VAL A 50 -1.37 -1.77 -13.61
C VAL A 50 0.16 -1.77 -13.57
N GLU A 51 0.79 -0.83 -14.25
CA GLU A 51 2.22 -0.55 -14.08
C GLU A 51 2.45 0.11 -12.73
N VAL A 52 3.48 -0.37 -12.00
CA VAL A 52 3.82 0.11 -10.66
C VAL A 52 5.26 0.58 -10.67
N ILE A 53 5.51 1.84 -10.36
CA ILE A 53 6.87 2.39 -10.23
C ILE A 53 7.05 2.90 -8.80
N ASN A 54 7.86 2.19 -8.01
CA ASN A 54 8.27 2.65 -6.68
C ASN A 54 9.57 3.45 -6.80
N ARG A 55 9.65 4.57 -6.09
CA ARG A 55 10.84 5.42 -5.95
C ARG A 55 11.07 5.74 -4.48
N CYS A 56 12.34 5.82 -4.07
CA CYS A 56 12.71 6.22 -2.72
C CYS A 56 14.15 6.76 -2.67
N ILE A 57 14.50 7.38 -1.55
CA ILE A 57 15.88 7.71 -1.20
C ILE A 57 16.42 6.62 -0.26
N LYS A 58 17.56 6.03 -0.61
CA LYS A 58 18.25 5.01 0.19
C LYS A 58 19.75 5.29 0.22
N LYS A 59 20.32 5.41 1.42
CA LYS A 59 21.73 5.80 1.61
C LYS A 59 22.09 7.11 0.86
N GLY A 60 21.18 8.09 0.89
CA GLY A 60 21.36 9.40 0.24
C GLY A 60 21.31 9.37 -1.29
N LYS A 61 20.88 8.25 -1.92
CA LYS A 61 20.74 8.13 -3.37
C LYS A 61 19.32 7.74 -3.73
N GLU A 62 18.84 8.26 -4.86
CA GLU A 62 17.59 7.80 -5.44
C GLU A 62 17.70 6.33 -5.88
N SER A 63 16.63 5.59 -5.67
CA SER A 63 16.45 4.22 -6.08
C SER A 63 15.04 4.04 -6.59
N TYR A 64 14.86 3.22 -7.62
CA TYR A 64 13.55 2.90 -8.14
C TYR A 64 13.43 1.43 -8.54
N VAL A 65 12.20 0.93 -8.60
CA VAL A 65 11.87 -0.39 -9.11
C VAL A 65 10.52 -0.37 -9.81
N THR A 66 10.46 -1.00 -10.98
CA THR A 66 9.23 -1.15 -11.77
C THR A 66 8.66 -2.54 -11.63
N GLY A 67 7.34 -2.64 -11.58
CA GLY A 67 6.61 -3.89 -11.48
C GLY A 67 5.28 -3.82 -12.22
N LYS A 68 4.58 -4.96 -12.21
CA LYS A 68 3.25 -5.10 -12.79
C LYS A 68 2.30 -5.65 -11.73
N ALA A 69 1.12 -5.07 -11.61
CA ALA A 69 0.05 -5.55 -10.75
C ALA A 69 -1.12 -6.05 -11.61
N TYR A 70 -1.70 -7.18 -11.23
CA TYR A 70 -2.83 -7.80 -11.91
C TYR A 70 -3.99 -7.91 -10.94
N VAL A 71 -5.15 -7.42 -11.34
CA VAL A 71 -6.39 -7.51 -10.55
C VAL A 71 -6.80 -8.98 -10.43
N MET A 72 -7.16 -9.39 -9.22
CA MET A 72 -7.76 -10.71 -9.00
C MET A 72 -9.23 -10.69 -9.44
N PRO A 73 -9.71 -11.71 -10.18
CA PRO A 73 -11.13 -11.83 -10.54
C PRO A 73 -12.05 -11.73 -9.31
N ASP A 74 -13.25 -11.19 -9.52
CA ASP A 74 -14.32 -11.10 -8.52
C ASP A 74 -13.94 -10.39 -7.21
N SER A 75 -12.90 -9.54 -7.25
CA SER A 75 -12.41 -8.79 -6.07
C SER A 75 -12.90 -7.35 -5.98
N GLY A 76 -13.75 -6.91 -6.92
CA GLY A 76 -14.11 -5.50 -7.07
C GLY A 76 -12.90 -4.60 -7.30
N ASN A 77 -11.84 -5.10 -7.95
CA ASN A 77 -10.56 -4.42 -8.15
C ASN A 77 -9.74 -4.15 -6.86
N ALA A 78 -10.19 -4.60 -5.70
CA ALA A 78 -9.53 -4.29 -4.42
C ALA A 78 -8.37 -5.24 -4.07
N LYS A 79 -8.21 -6.35 -4.78
CA LYS A 79 -7.16 -7.35 -4.55
C LYS A 79 -6.33 -7.52 -5.81
N LEU A 80 -5.02 -7.37 -5.69
CA LEU A 80 -4.07 -7.49 -6.79
C LEU A 80 -2.91 -8.43 -6.44
N LYS A 81 -2.30 -8.99 -7.49
CA LYS A 81 -1.00 -9.67 -7.44
C LYS A 81 0.07 -8.79 -8.07
N VAL A 82 1.03 -8.35 -7.27
CA VAL A 82 2.12 -7.46 -7.72
C VAL A 82 3.39 -8.26 -7.99
N ARG A 83 4.07 -7.96 -9.09
CA ARG A 83 5.31 -8.62 -9.52
C ARG A 83 6.38 -7.60 -9.89
N PHE A 84 7.43 -7.48 -9.08
CA PHE A 84 8.62 -6.67 -9.37
C PHE A 84 9.75 -7.48 -10.02
N LYS A 85 9.92 -8.76 -9.62
CA LYS A 85 10.93 -9.65 -10.20
C LYS A 85 10.33 -11.04 -10.36
N TRP A 86 10.41 -11.59 -11.57
CA TRP A 86 9.99 -12.96 -11.85
C TRP A 86 10.88 -13.96 -11.08
N PRO A 87 10.35 -15.06 -10.52
CA PRO A 87 8.96 -15.54 -10.58
C PRO A 87 8.04 -15.13 -9.41
N PHE A 88 8.45 -14.20 -8.54
CA PHE A 88 7.72 -13.91 -7.29
C PHE A 88 6.57 -12.91 -7.47
N GLN A 89 5.44 -13.20 -6.83
CA GLN A 89 4.30 -12.29 -6.71
C GLN A 89 3.99 -12.01 -5.23
N GLY A 90 3.63 -10.77 -4.93
CA GLY A 90 3.12 -10.32 -3.63
C GLY A 90 1.64 -10.01 -3.68
N ASP A 91 0.94 -10.23 -2.57
CA ASP A 91 -0.43 -9.76 -2.40
C ASP A 91 -0.47 -8.26 -2.12
N TYR A 92 -1.37 -7.57 -2.81
CA TYR A 92 -1.67 -6.15 -2.61
C TYR A 92 -3.18 -6.03 -2.48
N TRP A 93 -3.67 -5.99 -1.24
CA TRP A 93 -5.09 -5.89 -0.93
C TRP A 93 -5.34 -4.52 -0.33
N ILE A 94 -6.21 -3.74 -0.96
CA ILE A 94 -6.64 -2.43 -0.46
C ILE A 94 -7.66 -2.71 0.64
N ILE A 95 -7.22 -2.57 1.89
CA ILE A 95 -8.01 -2.94 3.08
C ILE A 95 -8.79 -1.76 3.64
N ASP A 96 -8.39 -0.55 3.31
CA ASP A 96 -9.12 0.66 3.60
C ASP A 96 -8.84 1.70 2.53
N LEU A 97 -9.81 2.56 2.25
CA LEU A 97 -9.74 3.59 1.22
C LEU A 97 -10.72 4.68 1.60
N ASP A 98 -10.27 5.93 1.52
CA ASP A 98 -11.16 7.06 1.73
C ASP A 98 -12.09 7.28 0.54
N GLU A 99 -13.26 7.86 0.78
CA GLU A 99 -14.28 8.06 -0.26
C GLU A 99 -13.78 8.92 -1.43
N ASP A 100 -12.90 9.87 -1.14
CA ASP A 100 -12.28 10.79 -2.09
C ASP A 100 -10.94 10.30 -2.66
N TYR A 101 -10.49 9.10 -2.30
CA TYR A 101 -9.20 8.52 -2.72
C TYR A 101 -7.98 9.34 -2.27
N SER A 102 -8.11 10.13 -1.20
CA SER A 102 -7.00 10.90 -0.63
C SER A 102 -5.99 10.01 0.09
N TRP A 103 -6.44 8.98 0.81
CA TRP A 103 -5.58 7.99 1.47
C TRP A 103 -6.07 6.56 1.28
N ALA A 104 -5.15 5.60 1.40
CA ALA A 104 -5.43 4.17 1.34
C ALA A 104 -4.57 3.39 2.33
N ALA A 105 -5.07 2.25 2.80
CA ALA A 105 -4.29 1.25 3.52
C ALA A 105 -4.26 -0.06 2.75
N VAL A 106 -3.08 -0.65 2.62
CA VAL A 106 -2.82 -1.85 1.82
C VAL A 106 -2.12 -2.90 2.66
N SER A 107 -2.50 -4.16 2.50
CA SER A 107 -1.91 -5.29 3.23
C SER A 107 -1.84 -6.54 2.35
N ASN A 108 -1.18 -7.57 2.87
CA ASN A 108 -1.40 -8.95 2.44
C ASN A 108 -2.48 -9.63 3.32
N PRO A 109 -3.01 -10.81 2.93
CA PRO A 109 -4.09 -11.49 3.64
C PRO A 109 -3.78 -11.76 5.11
N LYS A 110 -2.53 -12.15 5.38
CA LYS A 110 -2.04 -12.57 6.71
C LYS A 110 -1.66 -11.40 7.64
N LYS A 111 -1.91 -10.15 7.26
CA LYS A 111 -1.60 -8.94 8.06
C LYS A 111 -0.11 -8.82 8.46
N THR A 112 0.79 -9.46 7.71
CA THR A 112 2.24 -9.40 7.96
C THR A 112 2.92 -8.23 7.24
N ARG A 113 2.17 -7.54 6.38
CA ARG A 113 2.56 -6.31 5.69
C ARG A 113 1.49 -5.26 5.88
N LEU A 114 1.90 -4.01 5.86
CA LEU A 114 1.01 -2.85 5.86
C LEU A 114 1.73 -1.72 5.14
N TRP A 115 1.02 -1.03 4.26
CA TRP A 115 1.40 0.24 3.68
C TRP A 115 0.24 1.20 3.85
N ILE A 116 0.55 2.43 4.20
CA ILE A 116 -0.39 3.54 4.28
C ILE A 116 0.05 4.56 3.25
N LEU A 117 -0.84 4.86 2.32
CA LEU A 117 -0.61 5.69 1.16
C LEU A 117 -1.43 6.97 1.29
N TYR A 118 -0.87 8.09 0.87
CA TYR A 118 -1.54 9.39 0.83
C TYR A 118 -1.24 10.12 -0.48
N ARG A 119 -2.13 10.97 -0.96
CA ARG A 119 -1.93 11.72 -2.21
C ARG A 119 -0.93 12.86 -2.12
N GLU A 120 -0.58 13.28 -0.90
CA GLU A 120 0.40 14.33 -0.63
C GLU A 120 1.55 13.80 0.25
N PRO A 121 2.75 14.43 0.20
CA PRO A 121 3.86 14.03 1.04
C PRO A 121 3.67 14.44 2.52
N ASN A 122 2.96 15.55 2.76
CA ASN A 122 2.77 16.09 4.10
C ASN A 122 1.42 15.66 4.67
N VAL A 123 1.43 14.98 5.81
CA VAL A 123 0.23 14.47 6.47
C VAL A 123 0.08 15.10 7.86
N THR A 124 -1.15 15.48 8.21
CA THR A 124 -1.42 16.07 9.53
C THR A 124 -1.42 14.98 10.61
N ASN A 125 -1.04 15.35 11.84
CA ASN A 125 -1.11 14.44 12.98
C ASN A 125 -2.53 13.92 13.25
N GLU A 126 -3.55 14.70 12.91
CA GLU A 126 -4.95 14.29 13.03
C GLU A 126 -5.29 13.15 12.06
N LEU A 127 -4.91 13.29 10.79
CA LEU A 127 -5.12 12.25 9.78
C LEU A 127 -4.34 10.98 10.13
N LEU A 128 -3.09 11.11 10.61
CA LEU A 128 -2.31 9.95 11.08
C LEU A 128 -3.02 9.18 12.20
N ARG A 129 -3.60 9.88 13.18
CA ARG A 129 -4.37 9.25 14.27
C ARG A 129 -5.64 8.59 13.78
N LEU A 130 -6.36 9.21 12.84
CA LEU A 130 -7.55 8.65 12.21
C LEU A 130 -7.21 7.33 11.49
N ILE A 131 -6.19 7.34 10.63
CA ILE A 131 -5.76 6.16 9.89
C ILE A 131 -5.30 5.06 10.85
N ALA A 132 -4.48 5.41 11.86
CA ALA A 132 -4.03 4.45 12.87
C ALA A 132 -5.21 3.77 13.58
N LYS A 133 -6.26 4.52 13.94
CA LYS A 133 -7.48 3.96 14.54
C LYS A 133 -8.17 2.97 13.60
N ARG A 134 -8.31 3.31 12.31
CA ARG A 134 -8.97 2.44 11.31
C ARG A 134 -8.20 1.16 11.03
N VAL A 135 -6.87 1.21 10.92
CA VAL A 135 -6.07 -0.01 10.76
C VAL A 135 -6.10 -0.89 12.02
N ILE A 136 -6.14 -0.31 13.23
CA ILE A 136 -6.31 -1.07 14.49
C ILE A 136 -7.64 -1.83 14.48
N GLN A 137 -8.73 -1.19 14.05
CA GLN A 137 -10.04 -1.84 13.94
C GLN A 137 -10.03 -3.05 12.99
N LYS A 138 -9.12 -3.08 12.02
CA LYS A 138 -8.90 -4.21 11.11
C LYS A 138 -7.94 -5.29 11.67
N GLY A 139 -7.47 -5.12 12.91
CA GLY A 139 -6.61 -6.07 13.62
C GLY A 139 -5.11 -5.86 13.42
N PHE A 140 -4.70 -4.65 12.99
CA PHE A 140 -3.29 -4.28 12.89
C PHE A 140 -2.80 -3.68 14.22
N ASN A 141 -1.52 -3.90 14.55
CA ASN A 141 -0.84 -3.30 15.68
C ASN A 141 -0.16 -1.98 15.25
N SER A 142 -0.73 -0.86 15.65
CA SER A 142 -0.20 0.48 15.31
C SER A 142 1.21 0.74 15.83
N ALA A 143 1.64 0.09 16.93
CA ALA A 143 2.99 0.24 17.46
C ALA A 143 4.08 -0.35 16.54
N LYS A 144 3.69 -1.14 15.54
CA LYS A 144 4.61 -1.64 14.49
C LYS A 144 4.74 -0.68 13.30
N ILE A 145 3.91 0.35 13.22
CA ILE A 145 3.95 1.29 12.09
C ILE A 145 5.22 2.14 12.21
N ILE A 146 6.04 2.07 11.18
CA ILE A 146 7.10 3.03 10.92
C ILE A 146 6.46 4.12 10.07
N TRP A 147 6.38 5.34 10.60
CA TRP A 147 6.00 6.51 9.80
C TRP A 147 7.18 6.90 8.92
N THR A 148 6.92 7.01 7.63
CA THR A 148 7.96 7.23 6.62
C THR A 148 8.25 8.71 6.53
N GLU A 149 9.52 9.07 6.65
CA GLU A 149 10.01 10.41 6.36
C GLU A 149 9.79 10.73 4.88
N GLN A 150 9.25 11.91 4.59
CA GLN A 150 8.89 12.40 3.26
C GLN A 150 9.70 13.62 2.86
#